data_AF-C9LPB8-F1
#
_entry.id   AF-C9LPB8-F1
#
_cell.length_a   1.000
_cell.length_b   1.000
_cell.length_c   1.000
_cell.angle_alpha   90.00
_cell.angle_beta   90.00
_cell.angle_gamma   90.00
#
_symmetry.space_group_name_H-M   'P 1'
#
loop_
_entity.id
_entity.type
_entity.pdbx_description
1 polymer ?
#
loop_
_entity_poly.entity_id
_entity_poly.type
_entity_poly.pdbx_seq_one_letter_code
_entity_poly.pdbx_strand_id
1 'polypeptide(L)'
;MTIAEFRQELIDKRDYFYQFPWPATTYGHWTAGRYFTTFNDYHFNVDGDGEIIYTRPLDEVPKATWHRNTGSIAIALCCCYNARPNDMGEYPPTEAQIETLAKMFAVIAEVFDNPIDREHFMTHGEAANDDGYGLYSGEPDCRWDLEQLCDQDEIGTGGDILRGKAQWYLENGV
;
A
#
# COMPACT_ATOMS: atom_id res chain seq x y z
N MET A 1 -7.78 0.36 -14.04
CA MET A 1 -7.38 1.75 -14.39
C MET A 1 -5.89 1.78 -14.69
N THR A 2 -5.46 2.64 -15.61
CA THR A 2 -4.05 2.83 -15.96
C THR A 2 -3.34 3.75 -14.96
N ILE A 3 -2.00 3.77 -14.96
CA ILE A 3 -1.21 4.72 -14.17
C ILE A 3 -1.53 6.18 -14.51
N ALA A 4 -1.85 6.49 -15.77
CA ALA A 4 -2.24 7.83 -16.18
C ALA A 4 -3.60 8.25 -15.61
N GLU A 5 -4.58 7.34 -15.61
CA GLU A 5 -5.88 7.57 -14.96
C GLU A 5 -5.73 7.72 -13.45
N PHE A 6 -4.87 6.91 -12.83
CA PHE A 6 -4.56 7.00 -11.40
C PHE A 6 -3.96 8.35 -11.04
N ARG A 7 -2.97 8.81 -11.81
CA ARG A 7 -2.38 10.14 -11.66
C ARG A 7 -3.44 11.25 -11.75
N GLN A 8 -4.32 11.17 -12.74
CA GLN A 8 -5.36 12.19 -12.91
C GLN A 8 -6.33 12.21 -11.72
N GLU A 9 -6.74 11.04 -11.22
CA GLU A 9 -7.61 10.94 -10.04
C GLU A 9 -6.97 11.57 -8.80
N LEU A 10 -5.66 11.36 -8.57
CA LEU A 10 -4.93 12.02 -7.48
C LEU A 10 -4.92 13.54 -7.64
N ILE A 11 -4.66 14.05 -8.86
CA ILE A 11 -4.67 15.49 -9.15
C ILE A 11 -6.05 16.10 -8.89
N ASP A 12 -7.11 15.42 -9.35
CA ASP A 12 -8.48 15.89 -9.22
C ASP A 12 -8.95 15.92 -7.76
N LYS A 13 -8.37 15.07 -6.90
CA LYS A 13 -8.74 14.94 -5.48
C LYS A 13 -7.72 15.53 -4.51
N ARG A 14 -6.59 16.05 -4.96
CA ARG A 14 -5.50 16.51 -4.06
C ARG A 14 -5.93 17.55 -3.02
N ASP A 15 -6.89 18.41 -3.37
CA ASP A 15 -7.40 19.46 -2.48
C ASP A 15 -8.05 18.87 -1.22
N TYR A 16 -8.61 17.65 -1.32
CA TYR A 16 -9.10 16.93 -0.15
C TYR A 16 -7.97 16.63 0.84
N PHE A 17 -6.75 16.32 0.38
CA PHE A 17 -5.63 16.02 1.27
C PHE A 17 -5.00 17.30 1.84
N TYR A 18 -4.95 18.38 1.06
CA TYR A 18 -4.39 19.66 1.49
C TYR A 18 -5.22 20.39 2.55
N GLN A 19 -6.45 19.93 2.84
CA GLN A 19 -7.23 20.46 3.95
C GLN A 19 -6.71 20.03 5.32
N PHE A 20 -5.92 18.94 5.38
CA PHE A 20 -5.36 18.42 6.62
C PHE A 20 -4.05 19.14 6.98
N PRO A 21 -3.72 19.27 8.28
CA PRO A 21 -2.52 19.98 8.72
C PRO A 21 -1.24 19.14 8.61
N TRP A 22 -1.30 17.96 7.98
CA TRP A 22 -0.19 17.03 7.76
C TRP A 22 -0.13 16.61 6.28
N PRO A 23 1.02 16.17 5.76
CA PRO A 23 1.14 15.71 4.39
C PRO A 23 0.27 14.47 4.12
N ALA A 24 -0.06 14.23 2.85
CA ALA A 24 -0.73 12.99 2.46
C ALA A 24 0.18 11.79 2.75
N THR A 25 -0.35 10.77 3.41
CA THR A 25 0.38 9.52 3.73
C THR A 25 -0.23 8.34 3.00
N THR A 26 0.56 7.33 2.66
CA THR A 26 0.11 6.13 1.96
C THR A 26 0.41 4.88 2.77
N TYR A 27 -0.57 3.96 2.82
CA TYR A 27 -0.46 2.67 3.48
C TYR A 27 -0.69 1.54 2.47
N GLY A 28 0.33 0.69 2.30
CA GLY A 28 0.27 -0.53 1.51
C GLY A 28 -0.21 -1.72 2.34
N HIS A 29 -1.13 -2.49 1.79
CA HIS A 29 -1.75 -3.66 2.43
C HIS A 29 -1.71 -4.88 1.51
N TRP A 30 -2.08 -6.04 2.05
CA TRP A 30 -2.68 -7.11 1.24
C TRP A 30 -4.12 -7.34 1.69
N THR A 31 -4.85 -8.13 0.92
CA THR A 31 -6.24 -8.47 1.22
C THR A 31 -6.40 -9.75 2.03
N ALA A 32 -5.31 -10.50 2.26
CA ALA A 32 -5.37 -11.90 2.70
C ALA A 32 -6.33 -12.75 1.83
N GLY A 33 -6.36 -12.44 0.53
CA GLY A 33 -7.33 -12.88 -0.44
C GLY A 33 -6.68 -13.44 -1.71
N ARG A 34 -7.54 -13.75 -2.69
CA ARG A 34 -7.10 -14.28 -3.98
C ARG A 34 -6.82 -13.14 -4.96
N TYR A 35 -6.05 -13.44 -6.01
CA TYR A 35 -5.61 -12.48 -7.02
C TYR A 35 -6.65 -11.54 -7.61
N PHE A 36 -7.92 -11.94 -7.68
CA PHE A 36 -8.97 -11.16 -8.34
C PHE A 36 -10.16 -10.88 -7.40
N THR A 37 -9.90 -10.77 -6.09
CA THR A 37 -10.91 -10.41 -5.07
C THR A 37 -10.58 -9.06 -4.46
N THR A 38 -11.46 -8.08 -4.66
CA THR A 38 -11.27 -6.70 -4.23
C THR A 38 -12.14 -6.34 -3.02
N PHE A 39 -11.75 -5.27 -2.32
CA PHE A 39 -12.39 -4.84 -1.07
C PHE A 39 -12.46 -3.31 -1.03
N ASN A 40 -13.59 -2.75 -0.59
CA ASN A 40 -13.79 -1.30 -0.54
C ASN A 40 -13.35 -0.66 0.78
N ASP A 41 -12.62 -1.40 1.63
CA ASP A 41 -11.93 -0.85 2.80
C ASP A 41 -10.74 0.04 2.40
N TYR A 42 -10.17 -0.21 1.22
CA TYR A 42 -9.06 0.52 0.61
C TYR A 42 -9.57 1.44 -0.52
N HIS A 43 -8.81 2.47 -0.88
CA HIS A 43 -9.12 3.27 -2.09
C HIS A 43 -8.89 2.46 -3.35
N PHE A 44 -7.76 1.77 -3.39
CA PHE A 44 -7.34 1.00 -4.55
C PHE A 44 -6.99 -0.44 -4.16
N ASN A 45 -7.34 -1.36 -5.04
CA ASN A 45 -6.80 -2.71 -5.04
C ASN A 45 -5.86 -2.88 -6.25
N VAL A 46 -4.86 -3.75 -6.14
CA VAL A 46 -4.03 -4.20 -7.26
C VAL A 46 -4.23 -5.70 -7.42
N ASP A 47 -4.85 -6.11 -8.52
CA ASP A 47 -5.13 -7.52 -8.78
C ASP A 47 -3.87 -8.31 -9.16
N GLY A 48 -3.97 -9.62 -9.35
CA GLY A 48 -2.82 -10.49 -9.62
C GLY A 48 -2.06 -10.16 -10.92
N ASP A 49 -2.73 -9.52 -11.88
CA ASP A 49 -2.15 -9.09 -13.16
C ASP A 49 -1.53 -7.67 -13.06
N GLY A 50 -1.65 -7.03 -11.90
CA GLY A 50 -1.18 -5.66 -11.67
C GLY A 50 -2.19 -4.60 -12.09
N GLU A 51 -3.45 -4.95 -12.37
CA GLU A 51 -4.46 -3.93 -12.68
C GLU A 51 -4.86 -3.19 -11.41
N ILE A 52 -4.87 -1.85 -11.51
CA ILE A 52 -5.37 -0.98 -10.44
C ILE A 52 -6.89 -0.96 -10.51
N ILE A 53 -7.56 -1.29 -9.41
CA ILE A 53 -9.01 -1.28 -9.28
C ILE A 53 -9.39 -0.20 -8.27
N TYR A 54 -10.18 0.79 -8.69
CA TYR A 54 -10.66 1.87 -7.83
C TYR A 54 -11.93 1.42 -7.09
N THR A 55 -11.85 1.23 -5.78
CA THR A 55 -12.92 0.60 -4.98
C THR A 55 -13.56 1.53 -3.95
N ARG A 56 -12.90 2.64 -3.59
CA ARG A 56 -13.45 3.69 -2.71
C ARG A 56 -12.94 5.07 -3.17
N PRO A 57 -13.80 6.10 -3.22
CA PRO A 57 -13.38 7.46 -3.56
C PRO A 57 -12.26 7.98 -2.65
N LEU A 58 -11.26 8.67 -3.22
CA LEU A 58 -10.13 9.25 -2.47
C LEU A 58 -10.53 10.31 -1.42
N ASP A 59 -11.70 10.92 -1.58
CA ASP A 59 -12.29 11.88 -0.65
C ASP A 59 -13.20 11.25 0.41
N GLU A 60 -13.18 9.91 0.52
CA GLU A 60 -13.79 9.17 1.62
C GLU A 60 -12.73 8.52 2.51
N VAL A 61 -12.86 8.64 3.83
CA VAL A 61 -11.90 8.03 4.77
C VAL A 61 -11.88 6.50 4.63
N PRO A 62 -10.73 5.85 4.38
CA PRO A 62 -10.63 4.39 4.27
C PRO A 62 -10.85 3.70 5.63
N LYS A 63 -11.02 2.38 5.59
CA LYS A 63 -11.17 1.53 6.78
C LYS A 63 -10.05 0.50 6.86
N ALA A 64 -8.81 0.97 6.71
CA ALA A 64 -7.66 0.12 6.42
C ALA A 64 -6.64 0.06 7.56
N THR A 65 -6.23 1.23 8.09
CA THR A 65 -5.10 1.32 9.03
C THR A 65 -5.57 1.97 10.33
N TRP A 66 -5.54 1.22 11.44
CA TRP A 66 -5.91 1.74 12.76
C TRP A 66 -5.05 2.98 13.08
N HIS A 67 -5.67 4.01 13.69
CA HIS A 67 -5.08 5.34 13.94
C HIS A 67 -4.65 6.20 12.73
N ARG A 68 -4.72 5.70 11.49
CA ARG A 68 -4.03 6.33 10.35
C ARG A 68 -4.90 6.54 9.09
N ASN A 69 -6.21 6.34 9.18
CA ASN A 69 -7.11 6.45 8.02
C ASN A 69 -7.37 7.89 7.55
N THR A 70 -7.47 8.86 8.44
CA THR A 70 -7.85 10.24 8.05
C THR A 70 -6.73 10.92 7.27
N GLY A 71 -7.04 11.36 6.05
CA GLY A 71 -6.08 12.04 5.17
C GLY A 71 -5.00 11.13 4.59
N SER A 72 -5.24 9.81 4.55
CA SER A 72 -4.32 8.85 3.96
C SER A 72 -4.87 8.18 2.71
N ILE A 73 -3.99 7.57 1.91
CA ILE A 73 -4.30 6.76 0.75
C ILE A 73 -4.03 5.29 1.10
N ALA A 74 -5.05 4.44 1.09
CA ALA A 74 -4.90 3.01 1.32
C ALA A 74 -4.93 2.22 0.00
N ILE A 75 -3.91 1.38 -0.22
CA ILE A 75 -3.76 0.53 -1.41
C ILE A 75 -3.52 -0.91 -0.97
N ALA A 76 -4.27 -1.88 -1.51
CA ALA A 76 -4.12 -3.29 -1.15
C ALA A 76 -3.81 -4.20 -2.34
N LEU A 77 -2.79 -5.05 -2.19
CA LEU A 77 -2.54 -6.16 -3.11
C LEU A 77 -3.57 -7.28 -2.89
N CYS A 78 -4.21 -7.73 -3.96
CA CYS A 78 -5.09 -8.89 -3.94
C CYS A 78 -4.25 -10.17 -3.83
N CYS A 79 -3.76 -10.52 -2.64
CA CYS A 79 -2.86 -11.65 -2.44
C CYS A 79 -2.89 -12.14 -0.98
N CYS A 80 -2.01 -13.08 -0.66
CA CYS A 80 -1.75 -13.66 0.66
C CYS A 80 -2.91 -14.46 1.27
N TYR A 81 -3.73 -15.10 0.43
CA TYR A 81 -4.72 -16.07 0.92
C TYR A 81 -4.03 -17.24 1.64
N ASN A 82 -4.48 -17.50 2.88
CA ASN A 82 -3.90 -18.50 3.80
C ASN A 82 -2.43 -18.25 4.19
N ALA A 83 -1.91 -17.04 4.01
CA ALA A 83 -0.55 -16.71 4.39
C ALA A 83 -0.30 -16.81 5.90
N ARG A 84 0.94 -17.10 6.25
CA ARG A 84 1.52 -17.11 7.59
C ARG A 84 2.82 -16.29 7.58
N PRO A 85 3.32 -15.85 8.73
CA PRO A 85 4.52 -15.00 8.78
C PRO A 85 5.78 -15.55 8.09
N ASN A 86 5.84 -16.86 7.84
CA ASN A 86 6.97 -17.53 7.18
C ASN A 86 6.56 -18.30 5.91
N ASP A 87 5.38 -17.99 5.36
CA ASP A 87 4.77 -18.64 4.20
C ASP A 87 3.73 -17.70 3.58
N MET A 88 4.00 -17.12 2.41
CA MET A 88 3.11 -16.21 1.69
C MET A 88 1.78 -16.84 1.23
N GLY A 89 1.59 -18.14 1.45
CA GLY A 89 0.33 -18.84 1.22
C GLY A 89 0.11 -19.21 -0.24
N GLU A 90 -1.16 -19.46 -0.59
CA GLU A 90 -1.54 -19.99 -1.91
C GLU A 90 -1.49 -18.95 -3.03
N TYR A 91 -1.51 -17.67 -2.66
CA TYR A 91 -1.57 -16.53 -3.56
C TYR A 91 -0.51 -15.48 -3.16
N PRO A 92 0.79 -15.79 -3.19
CA PRO A 92 1.84 -14.84 -2.80
C PRO A 92 1.80 -13.57 -3.65
N PRO A 93 2.31 -12.42 -3.19
CA PRO A 93 2.38 -11.21 -4.02
C PRO A 93 3.06 -11.49 -5.37
N THR A 94 2.46 -11.05 -6.46
CA THR A 94 3.06 -11.21 -7.80
C THR A 94 4.04 -10.08 -8.10
N GLU A 95 4.98 -10.31 -9.02
CA GLU A 95 5.87 -9.24 -9.50
C GLU A 95 5.07 -8.07 -10.07
N ALA A 96 4.00 -8.34 -10.84
CA ALA A 96 3.14 -7.31 -11.41
C ALA A 96 2.45 -6.45 -10.32
N GLN A 97 2.01 -7.07 -9.23
CA GLN A 97 1.46 -6.37 -8.07
C GLN A 97 2.49 -5.45 -7.40
N ILE A 98 3.69 -5.98 -7.13
CA ILE A 98 4.77 -5.24 -6.47
C ILE A 98 5.22 -4.06 -7.32
N GLU A 99 5.44 -4.26 -8.61
CA GLU A 99 5.84 -3.20 -9.54
C GLU A 99 4.76 -2.13 -9.67
N THR A 100 3.48 -2.51 -9.72
CA THR A 100 2.37 -1.56 -9.79
C THR A 100 2.29 -0.73 -8.51
N LEU A 101 2.40 -1.34 -7.33
CA LEU A 101 2.39 -0.61 -6.06
C LEU A 101 3.55 0.39 -5.97
N ALA A 102 4.75 -0.02 -6.38
CA ALA A 102 5.91 0.88 -6.42
C ALA A 102 5.71 2.06 -7.38
N LYS A 103 5.14 1.82 -8.57
CA LYS A 103 4.76 2.90 -9.51
C LYS A 103 3.71 3.83 -8.90
N MET A 104 2.71 3.28 -8.21
CA MET A 104 1.69 4.09 -7.53
C MET A 104 2.31 4.97 -6.45
N PHE A 105 3.25 4.45 -5.65
CA PHE A 105 3.99 5.24 -4.66
C PHE A 105 4.77 6.39 -5.33
N ALA A 106 5.46 6.12 -6.43
CA ALA A 106 6.18 7.15 -7.19
C ALA A 106 5.25 8.27 -7.71
N VAL A 107 4.09 7.91 -8.26
CA VAL A 107 3.10 8.89 -8.73
C VAL A 107 2.51 9.70 -7.58
N ILE A 108 2.19 9.07 -6.45
CA ILE A 108 1.71 9.79 -5.25
C ILE A 108 2.79 10.78 -4.78
N ALA A 109 4.04 10.33 -4.68
CA ALA A 109 5.16 11.17 -4.27
C ALA A 109 5.27 12.42 -5.15
N GLU A 110 5.20 12.23 -6.47
CA GLU A 110 5.24 13.33 -7.45
C GLU A 110 4.02 14.26 -7.35
N VAL A 111 2.81 13.74 -7.20
CA VAL A 111 1.57 14.56 -7.16
C VAL A 111 1.48 15.40 -5.89
N PHE A 112 1.92 14.86 -4.76
CA PHE A 112 1.85 15.54 -3.45
C PHE A 112 3.13 16.27 -3.06
N ASP A 113 4.20 16.19 -3.87
CA ASP A 113 5.53 16.71 -3.54
C ASP A 113 6.09 16.09 -2.23
N ASN A 114 5.83 14.80 -2.03
CA ASN A 114 6.29 14.06 -0.86
C ASN A 114 7.62 13.35 -1.18
N PRO A 115 8.58 13.32 -0.24
CA PRO A 115 9.72 12.42 -0.35
C PRO A 115 9.27 10.95 -0.28
N ILE A 116 9.98 10.06 -0.99
CA ILE A 116 9.78 8.61 -0.87
C ILE A 116 10.54 8.12 0.36
N ASP A 117 9.87 8.21 1.51
CA ASP A 117 10.38 7.76 2.80
C ASP A 117 9.31 7.01 3.59
N ARG A 118 9.71 6.50 4.76
CA ARG A 118 8.82 5.76 5.65
C ARG A 118 7.72 6.63 6.29
N GLU A 119 7.90 7.94 6.43
CA GLU A 119 6.89 8.79 7.04
C GLU A 119 5.69 9.00 6.10
N HIS A 120 5.93 9.00 4.79
CA HIS A 120 4.91 9.20 3.76
C HIS A 120 4.41 7.89 3.14
N PHE A 121 5.23 6.84 3.11
CA PHE A 121 4.91 5.56 2.47
C PHE A 121 5.25 4.41 3.40
N MET A 122 4.24 3.85 4.05
CA MET A 122 4.38 2.71 4.95
C MET A 122 3.65 1.49 4.43
N THR A 123 4.10 0.31 4.84
CA THR A 123 3.24 -0.86 4.83
C THR A 123 2.35 -0.88 6.07
N HIS A 124 1.26 -1.66 6.06
CA HIS A 124 0.45 -1.87 7.27
C HIS A 124 1.28 -2.58 8.34
N GLY A 125 2.19 -3.49 7.97
CA GLY A 125 3.14 -4.08 8.92
C GLY A 125 3.95 -3.02 9.66
N GLU A 126 4.57 -2.09 8.94
CA GLU A 126 5.34 -1.00 9.55
C GLU A 126 4.49 -0.12 10.47
N ALA A 127 3.27 0.25 10.02
CA ALA A 127 2.34 1.02 10.82
C ALA A 127 1.89 0.25 12.08
N ALA A 128 1.65 -1.04 11.96
CA ALA A 128 1.22 -1.89 13.06
C ALA A 128 2.33 -2.09 14.09
N ASN A 129 3.58 -2.21 13.66
CA ASN A 129 4.73 -2.26 14.56
C ASN A 129 4.83 -0.97 15.39
N ASP A 130 4.67 0.20 14.76
CA ASP A 130 4.72 1.50 15.45
C ASP A 130 3.57 1.68 16.44
N ASP A 131 2.39 1.20 16.08
CA ASP A 131 1.16 1.39 16.85
C ASP A 131 0.89 0.24 17.85
N GLY A 132 1.82 -0.73 17.96
CA GLY A 132 1.80 -1.77 18.99
C GLY A 132 0.91 -2.98 18.70
N TYR A 133 0.51 -3.20 17.45
CA TYR A 133 -0.27 -4.37 17.01
C TYR A 133 0.39 -5.13 15.84
N GLY A 134 1.71 -4.98 15.69
CA GLY A 134 2.51 -5.69 14.71
C GLY A 134 2.70 -7.18 15.02
N LEU A 135 3.38 -7.90 14.14
CA LEU A 135 3.58 -9.37 14.20
C LEU A 135 4.03 -9.90 15.57
N TYR A 136 4.89 -9.14 16.26
CA TYR A 136 5.51 -9.53 17.53
C TYR A 136 4.90 -8.84 18.75
N SER A 137 3.78 -8.14 18.60
CA SER A 137 3.07 -7.45 19.69
C SER A 137 2.44 -8.40 20.71
N GLY A 138 2.10 -9.62 20.30
CA GLY A 138 1.27 -10.55 21.07
C GLY A 138 -0.23 -10.30 20.92
N GLU A 139 -0.64 -9.33 20.10
CA GLU A 139 -2.05 -9.08 19.79
C GLU A 139 -2.63 -10.19 18.90
N PRO A 140 -3.82 -10.72 19.21
CA PRO A 140 -4.47 -11.75 18.39
C PRO A 140 -4.79 -11.29 16.97
N ASP A 141 -5.10 -10.00 16.81
CA ASP A 141 -5.39 -9.37 15.52
C ASP A 141 -4.19 -8.59 14.99
N CYS A 142 -2.99 -9.15 15.14
CA CYS A 142 -1.78 -8.51 14.65
C CYS A 142 -1.80 -8.33 13.12
N ARG A 143 -1.07 -7.31 12.64
CA ARG A 143 -0.87 -7.05 11.21
C ARG A 143 0.60 -7.14 10.86
N TRP A 144 0.87 -7.64 9.67
CA TRP A 144 2.21 -7.87 9.15
C TRP A 144 2.24 -7.71 7.63
N ASP A 145 1.24 -7.00 7.09
CA ASP A 145 1.06 -6.84 5.66
C ASP A 145 2.28 -6.18 5.04
N LEU A 146 2.83 -6.83 4.02
CA LEU A 146 4.00 -6.40 3.28
C LEU A 146 5.23 -6.15 4.16
N GLU A 147 5.35 -6.78 5.33
CA GLU A 147 6.63 -6.91 6.06
C GLU A 147 7.70 -7.60 5.18
N GLN A 148 7.25 -8.47 4.29
CA GLN A 148 8.03 -9.16 3.27
C GLN A 148 7.16 -9.31 2.01
N LEU A 149 7.78 -9.34 0.82
CA LEU A 149 7.05 -9.39 -0.46
C LEU A 149 7.09 -10.77 -1.10
N CYS A 150 8.06 -11.60 -0.72
CA CYS A 150 8.12 -13.03 -1.04
C CYS A 150 8.69 -13.84 0.14
N ASP A 151 8.65 -15.17 0.06
CA ASP A 151 9.10 -16.08 1.14
C ASP A 151 10.61 -15.99 1.43
N GLN A 152 11.39 -15.45 0.49
CA GLN A 152 12.84 -15.35 0.59
C GLN A 152 13.30 -14.03 1.22
N ASP A 153 12.41 -13.06 1.34
CA ASP A 153 12.70 -11.76 1.93
C ASP A 153 12.84 -11.89 3.45
N GLU A 154 13.65 -11.02 4.04
CA GLU A 154 13.70 -10.89 5.49
C GLU A 154 12.47 -10.08 5.97
N ILE A 155 11.79 -10.57 7.01
CA ILE A 155 10.68 -9.85 7.65
C ILE A 155 11.15 -8.44 8.07
N GLY A 156 10.40 -7.41 7.66
CA GLY A 156 10.71 -6.01 7.90
C GLY A 156 11.31 -5.28 6.70
N THR A 157 11.66 -6.00 5.62
CA THR A 157 12.29 -5.38 4.44
C THR A 157 11.31 -4.93 3.37
N GLY A 158 10.06 -5.39 3.39
CA GLY A 158 9.12 -5.15 2.30
C GLY A 158 8.84 -3.66 2.03
N GLY A 159 8.73 -2.84 3.08
CA GLY A 159 8.59 -1.39 2.95
C GLY A 159 9.80 -0.73 2.27
N ASP A 160 11.01 -1.12 2.64
CA ASP A 160 12.25 -0.61 2.05
C ASP A 160 12.40 -1.02 0.57
N ILE A 161 12.02 -2.25 0.23
CA ILE A 161 12.02 -2.74 -1.15
C ILE A 161 11.04 -1.92 -2.00
N LEU A 162 9.81 -1.70 -1.51
CA LEU A 162 8.79 -0.92 -2.22
C LEU A 162 9.23 0.54 -2.42
N ARG A 163 9.76 1.19 -1.37
CA ARG A 163 10.28 2.55 -1.46
C ARG A 163 11.48 2.65 -2.39
N GLY A 164 12.41 1.69 -2.37
CA GLY A 164 13.55 1.64 -3.29
C GLY A 164 13.11 1.53 -4.75
N LYS A 165 12.12 0.68 -5.06
CA LYS A 165 11.52 0.58 -6.40
C LYS A 165 10.79 1.87 -6.78
N ALA A 166 10.01 2.44 -5.87
CA ALA A 166 9.30 3.69 -6.11
C ALA A 166 10.26 4.85 -6.41
N GLN A 167 11.38 4.95 -5.68
CA GLN A 167 12.43 5.93 -5.95
C GLN A 167 13.01 5.77 -7.35
N TRP A 168 13.28 4.53 -7.77
CA TRP A 168 13.74 4.27 -9.14
C TRP A 168 12.73 4.75 -10.19
N TYR A 169 11.43 4.49 -9.98
CA TYR A 169 10.37 4.96 -10.88
C TYR A 169 10.20 6.48 -10.88
N LEU A 170 10.36 7.14 -9.73
CA LEU A 170 10.33 8.59 -9.64
C LEU A 170 11.44 9.25 -10.48
N GLU A 171 12.62 8.63 -10.52
CA GLU A 171 13.78 9.13 -11.25
C GLU A 171 13.79 8.77 -12.74
N ASN A 172 13.22 7.61 -13.10
CA ASN A 172 13.32 7.05 -14.46
C ASN A 172 12.00 7.07 -15.24
N GLY A 173 10.90 7.48 -14.60
CA GLY A 173 9.55 7.46 -15.15
C GLY A 173 8.83 6.13 -14.90
N VAL A 174 7.50 6.21 -14.81
CA VAL A 174 6.56 5.09 -14.56
C VAL A 174 6.09 4.38 -15.84
#